data_AF-A0A0A0EKG4-F1
#
_entry.id   AF-A0A0A0EKG4-F1
#
_cell.length_a   1.000
_cell.length_b   1.000
_cell.length_c   1.000
_cell.angle_alpha   90.00
_cell.angle_beta   90.00
_cell.angle_gamma   90.00
#
_symmetry.space_group_name_H-M   'P 1'
#
loop_
_entity.id
_entity.type
_entity.pdbx_description
1 polymer ?
#
loop_
_entity_poly.entity_id
_entity_poly.type
_entity_poly.pdbx_seq_one_letter_code
_entity_poly.pdbx_strand_id
1 'polypeptide(L)'
;MSGADIAAEVLAAVAEATAEVGNGNPLIATITRPGEDDVSNYPVIVPGQPTDYSAVAMINQYSAMDRQGTDITERDVKLMLTVPLADSAGNVTEPQNGDTVVLSDGRTLHVKAVDPLQPGGTVLYWKCQAASGDS
;
A
#
# COMPACT_ATOMS: atom_id res chain seq x y z
N MET A 1 20.45 -11.83 -14.62
CA MET A 1 19.78 -10.79 -13.82
C MET A 1 18.46 -10.48 -14.49
N SER A 2 17.37 -10.85 -13.84
CA SER A 2 15.99 -10.72 -14.29
C SER A 2 15.32 -9.51 -13.64
N GLY A 3 14.15 -9.09 -14.13
CA GLY A 3 13.34 -8.05 -13.47
C GLY A 3 12.96 -8.43 -12.03
N ALA A 4 12.78 -9.72 -11.74
CA ALA A 4 12.52 -10.22 -10.40
C ALA A 4 13.72 -10.05 -9.46
N ASP A 5 14.94 -10.27 -9.96
CA ASP A 5 16.17 -10.06 -9.17
C ASP A 5 16.31 -8.57 -8.81
N ILE A 6 15.99 -7.67 -9.75
CA ILE A 6 16.03 -6.21 -9.54
C ILE A 6 14.95 -5.79 -8.52
N ALA A 7 13.74 -6.34 -8.61
CA ALA A 7 12.68 -6.04 -7.65
C ALA A 7 13.06 -6.48 -6.23
N ALA A 8 13.73 -7.62 -6.08
CA ALA A 8 14.23 -8.10 -4.80
C ALA A 8 15.33 -7.19 -4.23
N GLU A 9 16.27 -6.72 -5.07
CA GLU A 9 17.30 -5.76 -4.68
C GLU A 9 16.69 -4.40 -4.27
N VAL A 10 15.69 -3.91 -5.00
CA VAL A 10 14.97 -2.67 -4.67
C VAL A 10 14.21 -2.79 -3.36
N LEU A 11 13.53 -3.93 -3.12
CA LEU A 11 12.86 -4.21 -1.86
C LEU A 11 13.85 -4.15 -0.69
N ALA A 12 15.01 -4.81 -0.81
CA ALA A 12 16.04 -4.80 0.22
C ALA A 12 16.56 -3.38 0.49
N ALA A 13 16.83 -2.61 -0.57
CA ALA A 13 17.28 -1.22 -0.45
C ALA A 13 16.22 -0.31 0.20
N VAL A 14 14.94 -0.50 -0.11
CA VAL A 14 13.85 0.27 0.52
C VAL A 14 13.68 -0.11 1.99
N ALA A 15 13.80 -1.39 2.33
CA ALA A 15 13.77 -1.84 3.72
C ALA A 15 14.90 -1.24 4.55
N GLU A 16 16.12 -1.15 4.00
CA GLU A 16 17.25 -0.50 4.65
C GLU A 16 17.04 1.01 4.78
N ALA A 17 16.63 1.69 3.71
CA ALA A 17 16.39 3.13 3.72
C ALA A 17 15.27 3.54 4.68
N THR A 18 14.20 2.75 4.75
CA THR A 18 13.11 2.98 5.72
C THR A 18 13.55 2.74 7.15
N ALA A 19 14.39 1.74 7.39
CA ALA A 19 14.96 1.49 8.70
C ALA A 19 15.87 2.65 9.15
N GLU A 20 16.72 3.20 8.29
CA GLU A 20 17.55 4.36 8.64
C GLU A 20 16.72 5.59 9.03
N VAL A 21 15.68 5.90 8.25
CA VAL A 21 14.80 7.05 8.52
C VAL A 21 13.88 6.79 9.73
N GLY A 22 13.56 5.53 10.01
CA GLY A 22 12.68 5.08 11.09
C GLY A 22 13.35 4.75 12.42
N ASN A 23 14.54 5.30 12.72
CA ASN A 23 15.32 4.98 13.93
C ASN A 23 15.64 3.48 14.10
N GLY A 24 15.94 2.80 12.99
CA GLY A 24 16.31 1.39 12.94
C GLY A 24 15.15 0.42 12.65
N ASN A 25 13.90 0.90 12.57
CA ASN A 25 12.74 0.07 12.25
C ASN A 25 12.11 0.49 10.92
N PRO A 26 12.01 -0.42 9.94
CA PRO A 26 11.29 -0.13 8.70
C PRO A 26 9.82 0.13 9.01
N LEU A 27 9.23 1.11 8.34
CA LEU A 27 7.82 1.41 8.47
C LEU A 27 7.02 0.31 7.76
N ILE A 28 6.41 -0.58 8.52
CA ILE A 28 5.56 -1.65 7.98
C ILE A 28 4.14 -1.12 7.77
N ALA A 29 3.56 -1.43 6.62
CA ALA A 29 2.16 -1.25 6.28
C ALA A 29 1.44 -2.59 6.30
N THR A 30 0.32 -2.63 7.03
CA THR A 30 -0.68 -3.71 6.96
C THR A 30 -1.85 -3.20 6.15
N ILE A 31 -2.14 -3.85 5.03
CA ILE A 31 -3.15 -3.47 4.07
C ILE A 31 -4.30 -4.45 4.25
N THR A 32 -5.43 -3.94 4.75
CA THR A 32 -6.64 -4.70 4.96
C THR A 32 -7.56 -4.50 3.76
N ARG A 33 -7.82 -5.59 3.04
CA ARG A 33 -8.83 -5.66 1.99
C ARG A 33 -10.15 -6.16 2.57
N PRO A 34 -11.27 -5.46 2.39
CA PRO A 34 -12.58 -6.01 2.77
C PRO A 34 -12.85 -7.25 1.93
N GLY A 35 -13.35 -8.32 2.56
CA GLY A 35 -13.80 -9.49 1.81
C GLY A 35 -15.03 -9.16 0.98
N GLU A 36 -15.19 -9.84 -0.15
CA GLU A 36 -16.39 -9.72 -0.97
C GLU A 36 -17.58 -10.41 -0.29
N ASP A 37 -18.74 -9.78 -0.36
CA ASP A 37 -19.99 -10.34 0.14
C ASP A 37 -20.36 -11.60 -0.65
N ASP A 38 -20.61 -12.70 0.07
CA ASP A 38 -21.17 -13.90 -0.54
C ASP A 38 -22.69 -13.74 -0.69
N VAL A 39 -23.11 -13.54 -1.94
CA VAL A 39 -24.52 -13.37 -2.35
C VAL A 39 -25.15 -14.67 -2.88
N SER A 40 -24.44 -15.79 -2.82
CA SER A 40 -24.92 -17.08 -3.36
C SER A 40 -26.17 -17.62 -2.63
N ASN A 41 -26.40 -17.20 -1.37
CA ASN A 41 -27.49 -17.66 -0.51
C ASN A 41 -28.54 -16.57 -0.20
N TYR A 42 -28.90 -15.75 -1.19
CA TYR A 42 -29.91 -14.70 -1.03
C TYR A 42 -31.20 -15.21 -0.35
N PRO A 43 -31.76 -14.50 0.67
CA PRO A 43 -31.47 -13.13 1.09
C PRO A 43 -30.39 -12.97 2.19
N VAL A 44 -29.70 -14.04 2.61
CA VAL A 44 -28.62 -13.93 3.60
C VAL A 44 -27.34 -13.55 2.88
N ILE A 45 -26.85 -12.34 3.14
CA ILE A 45 -25.52 -11.89 2.71
C ILE A 45 -24.55 -12.28 3.82
N VAL A 46 -23.56 -13.12 3.50
CA VAL A 46 -22.47 -13.45 4.42
C VAL A 46 -21.29 -12.53 4.09
N PRO A 47 -20.89 -11.63 5.01
CA PRO A 47 -19.75 -10.77 4.76
C PRO A 47 -18.48 -11.59 4.54
N GLY A 48 -17.74 -11.26 3.49
CA GLY A 48 -16.43 -11.83 3.24
C GLY A 48 -15.47 -11.51 4.39
N GLN A 49 -14.58 -12.43 4.71
CA GLN A 49 -13.55 -12.16 5.72
C GLN A 49 -12.51 -11.19 5.16
N PRO A 50 -12.15 -10.13 5.91
CA PRO A 50 -11.07 -9.25 5.50
C PRO A 50 -9.75 -10.03 5.41
N THR A 51 -8.93 -9.67 4.43
CA THR A 51 -7.59 -10.26 4.24
C THR A 51 -6.54 -9.19 4.43
N ASP A 52 -5.55 -9.50 5.26
CA ASP A 52 -4.44 -8.61 5.57
C ASP A 52 -3.20 -8.97 4.75
N TYR A 53 -2.59 -7.96 4.15
CA TYR A 53 -1.34 -8.05 3.41
C TYR A 53 -0.29 -7.17 4.05
N SER A 54 0.95 -7.63 4.10
CA SER A 54 2.06 -6.85 4.66
C SER A 54 3.00 -6.36 3.57
N ALA A 55 3.49 -5.14 3.72
CA ALA A 55 4.53 -4.55 2.87
C ALA A 55 5.35 -3.52 3.64
N VAL A 56 6.55 -3.21 3.14
CA VAL A 56 7.32 -2.05 3.61
C VAL A 56 6.75 -0.81 2.96
N ALA A 57 6.61 0.26 3.74
CA ALA A 57 6.03 1.51 3.31
C ALA A 57 7.00 2.68 3.49
N MET A 58 6.88 3.66 2.59
CA MET A 58 7.46 4.99 2.76
C MET A 58 6.35 6.03 2.62
N ILE A 59 6.37 7.05 3.48
CA ILE A 59 5.43 8.17 3.37
C ILE A 59 6.17 9.42 2.97
N ASN A 60 5.57 10.15 2.03
CA ASN A 60 5.98 11.50 1.67
C ASN A 60 4.75 12.41 1.57
N GLN A 61 4.96 13.72 1.67
CA GLN A 61 3.90 14.71 1.52
C GLN A 61 3.81 15.19 0.06
N TYR A 62 2.59 15.51 -0.38
CA TYR A 62 2.42 16.25 -1.63
C TYR A 62 2.87 17.70 -1.47
N SER A 63 3.60 18.21 -2.46
CA SER A 63 3.96 19.62 -2.51
C SER A 63 2.76 20.47 -2.96
N ALA A 64 2.82 21.79 -2.72
CA ALA A 64 1.79 22.70 -3.22
C ALA A 64 1.63 22.65 -4.75
N MET A 65 2.72 22.40 -5.48
CA MET A 65 2.70 22.27 -6.94
C MET A 65 2.00 20.99 -7.39
N ASP A 66 2.16 19.88 -6.64
CA ASP A 66 1.47 18.62 -6.96
C ASP A 66 -0.05 18.72 -6.78
N ARG A 67 -0.51 19.57 -5.85
CA ARG A 67 -1.93 19.79 -5.55
C ARG A 67 -2.61 20.72 -6.54
N GLN A 68 -1.86 21.50 -7.30
CA GLN A 68 -2.44 22.52 -8.15
C GLN A 68 -3.17 21.89 -9.34
N GLY A 69 -4.50 22.02 -9.36
CA GLY A 69 -5.33 21.50 -10.45
C GLY A 69 -5.58 19.98 -10.40
N THR A 70 -5.37 19.35 -9.25
CA THR A 70 -5.65 17.93 -9.00
C THR A 70 -6.62 17.78 -7.82
N ASP A 71 -7.24 16.61 -7.67
CA ASP A 71 -8.11 16.28 -6.53
C ASP A 71 -7.32 15.93 -5.25
N ILE A 72 -6.07 16.39 -5.15
CA ILE A 72 -5.18 16.11 -4.02
C ILE A 72 -5.36 17.21 -2.96
N THR A 73 -5.79 16.80 -1.78
CA THR A 73 -6.02 17.65 -0.62
C THR A 73 -4.78 17.76 0.28
N GLU A 74 -4.82 18.66 1.27
CA GLU A 74 -3.73 18.78 2.24
C GLU A 74 -3.54 17.54 3.13
N ARG A 75 -4.60 16.74 3.28
CA ARG A 75 -4.62 15.52 4.09
C ARG A 75 -4.12 14.29 3.33
N ASP A 76 -3.93 14.42 2.02
CA ASP A 76 -3.41 13.32 1.20
C ASP A 76 -1.90 13.22 1.36
N VAL A 77 -1.43 11.99 1.42
CA VAL A 77 -0.01 11.61 1.47
C VAL A 77 0.34 10.70 0.31
N LYS A 78 1.59 10.78 -0.14
CA LYS A 78 2.19 9.83 -1.07
C LYS A 78 2.67 8.65 -0.25
N LEU A 79 1.99 7.52 -0.38
CA LEU A 79 2.39 6.26 0.24
C LEU A 79 3.07 5.41 -0.84
N MET A 80 4.31 4.98 -0.60
CA MET A 80 4.98 4.03 -1.49
C MET A 80 5.00 2.67 -0.81
N LEU A 81 4.51 1.64 -1.50
CA LEU A 81 4.46 0.26 -1.01
C LEU A 81 5.37 -0.62 -1.84
N THR A 82 6.21 -1.40 -1.18
CA THR A 82 7.09 -2.35 -1.86
C THR A 82 6.32 -3.57 -2.38
N VAL A 83 6.90 -4.25 -3.37
CA VAL A 83 6.43 -5.57 -3.82
C VAL A 83 7.26 -6.70 -3.19
N PRO A 84 6.72 -7.92 -3.08
CA PRO A 84 5.30 -8.28 -3.20
C PRO A 84 4.50 -7.83 -1.97
N LEU A 85 3.20 -7.55 -2.14
CA LEU A 85 2.27 -7.52 -1.00
C LEU A 85 1.84 -8.96 -0.73
N ALA A 86 2.19 -9.52 0.42
CA ALA A 86 1.91 -10.90 0.75
C ALA A 86 1.04 -11.02 1.99
N ASP A 87 0.06 -11.93 1.95
CA ASP A 87 -0.68 -12.36 3.12
C ASP A 87 0.11 -13.40 3.93
N SER A 88 -0.45 -13.83 5.07
CA SER A 88 0.16 -14.85 5.93
C SER A 88 0.30 -16.24 5.26
N ALA A 89 -0.45 -16.50 4.18
CA ALA A 89 -0.39 -17.74 3.41
C ALA A 89 0.59 -17.66 2.20
N GLY A 90 1.21 -16.49 1.98
CA GLY A 90 2.13 -16.25 0.86
C GLY A 90 1.44 -15.91 -0.46
N ASN A 91 0.13 -15.62 -0.46
CA ASN A 91 -0.55 -15.12 -1.64
C ASN A 91 -0.12 -13.68 -1.90
N VAL A 92 0.28 -13.42 -3.15
CA VAL A 92 0.71 -12.09 -3.58
C VAL A 92 -0.46 -11.36 -4.22
N THR A 93 -0.66 -10.10 -3.84
CA THR A 93 -1.66 -9.21 -4.45
C THR A 93 -1.04 -7.87 -4.86
N GLU A 94 -1.79 -7.12 -5.66
CA GLU A 94 -1.61 -5.69 -5.90
C GLU A 94 -2.49 -4.88 -4.92
N PRO A 95 -2.09 -3.67 -4.52
CA PRO A 95 -2.95 -2.78 -3.74
C PRO A 95 -4.12 -2.27 -4.59
N GLN A 96 -5.27 -2.05 -3.96
CA GLN A 96 -6.50 -1.62 -4.61
C GLN A 96 -7.03 -0.32 -4.01
N ASN A 97 -7.82 0.41 -4.80
CA ASN A 97 -8.57 1.56 -4.31
C ASN A 97 -9.61 1.09 -3.29
N GLY A 98 -9.69 1.76 -2.15
CA GLY A 98 -10.56 1.37 -1.03
C GLY A 98 -9.88 0.47 0.00
N ASP A 99 -8.68 -0.04 -0.27
CA ASP A 99 -7.89 -0.73 0.76
C ASP A 99 -7.60 0.22 1.94
N THR A 100 -7.63 -0.33 3.15
CA THR A 100 -7.25 0.40 4.36
C THR A 100 -5.84 0.01 4.77
N VAL A 101 -4.97 0.99 4.97
CA VAL A 101 -3.57 0.77 5.36
C VAL A 101 -3.37 1.21 6.81
N VAL A 102 -2.97 0.28 7.65
CA VAL A 102 -2.52 0.54 9.01
C VAL A 102 -1.00 0.49 9.04
N LEU A 103 -0.40 1.61 9.40
CA LEU A 103 1.04 1.72 9.55
C LEU A 103 1.46 1.27 10.95
N SER A 104 2.68 0.76 11.06
CA SER A 104 3.28 0.32 12.33
C SER A 104 3.36 1.41 13.41
N ASP A 105 3.26 2.69 13.04
CA ASP A 105 3.18 3.82 13.96
C ASP A 105 1.75 4.16 14.41
N GLY A 106 0.76 3.35 14.02
CA GLY A 106 -0.64 3.48 14.39
C GLY A 106 -1.47 4.40 13.50
N ARG A 107 -0.89 4.99 12.44
CA ARG A 107 -1.66 5.80 11.49
C ARG A 107 -2.48 4.91 10.56
N THR A 108 -3.77 5.22 10.43
CA THR A 108 -4.68 4.59 9.48
C THR A 108 -4.89 5.49 8.28
N LEU A 109 -4.67 4.95 7.08
CA LEU A 109 -4.84 5.64 5.81
C LEU A 109 -5.79 4.85 4.91
N HIS A 110 -6.57 5.55 4.09
CA HIS A 110 -7.41 4.93 3.07
C HIS A 110 -6.81 5.20 1.69
N VAL A 111 -6.62 4.13 0.90
CA VAL A 111 -6.08 4.22 -0.46
C VAL A 111 -7.15 4.77 -1.39
N LYS A 112 -6.86 5.91 -2.03
CA LYS A 112 -7.75 6.56 -3.00
C LYS A 112 -7.38 6.21 -4.44
N ALA A 113 -6.09 6.18 -4.72
CA ALA A 113 -5.56 5.88 -6.05
C ALA A 113 -4.26 5.09 -5.91
N VAL A 114 -4.02 4.20 -6.88
CA VAL A 114 -2.84 3.34 -6.96
C VAL A 114 -2.23 3.49 -8.35
N ASP A 115 -0.92 3.72 -8.40
CA ASP A 115 -0.15 3.85 -9.64
C ASP A 115 1.13 2.97 -9.55
N PRO A 116 1.32 1.98 -10.44
CA PRO A 116 2.53 1.16 -10.45
C PRO A 116 3.73 1.92 -11.03
N LEU A 117 4.87 1.89 -10.34
CA LEU A 117 6.15 2.17 -11.00
C LEU A 117 6.71 0.89 -11.62
N GLN A 118 6.61 0.78 -12.94
CA GLN A 118 6.98 -0.42 -13.70
C GLN A 118 7.89 -0.16 -14.92
N PRO A 119 9.16 0.26 -14.72
CA PRO A 119 10.10 0.34 -15.83
C PRO A 119 10.35 -1.05 -16.41
N GLY A 120 10.11 -1.22 -17.72
CA GLY A 120 10.31 -2.49 -18.41
C GLY A 120 9.28 -3.58 -18.10
N GLY A 121 8.10 -3.21 -17.57
CA GLY A 121 6.98 -4.14 -17.33
C GLY A 121 7.08 -4.98 -16.06
N THR A 122 8.07 -4.72 -15.19
CA THR A 122 8.14 -5.28 -13.84
C THR A 122 7.85 -4.19 -12.82
N VAL A 123 6.87 -4.40 -11.95
CA VAL A 123 6.54 -3.45 -10.88
C VAL A 123 7.66 -3.48 -9.84
N LEU A 124 8.24 -2.30 -9.55
CA LEU A 124 9.25 -2.12 -8.51
C LEU A 124 8.64 -1.68 -7.18
N TYR A 125 7.63 -0.82 -7.24
CA TYR A 125 6.84 -0.38 -6.09
C TYR A 125 5.54 0.27 -6.57
N TRP A 126 4.58 0.38 -5.65
CA TRP A 126 3.30 1.04 -5.88
C TRP A 126 3.31 2.44 -5.26
N LYS A 127 2.84 3.43 -5.99
CA LYS A 127 2.55 4.77 -5.47
C LYS A 127 1.07 4.88 -5.20
N CYS A 128 0.71 5.06 -3.95
CA CYS A 128 -0.65 5.22 -3.49
C CYS A 128 -0.87 6.68 -3.05
N GLN A 129 -1.95 7.29 -3.55
CA GLN A 129 -2.53 8.44 -2.89
C GLN A 129 -3.37 7.91 -1.73
N ALA A 130 -3.01 8.26 -0.50
CA ALA A 130 -3.73 7.81 0.67
C ALA A 130 -4.08 8.99 1.58
N ALA A 131 -5.21 8.92 2.27
CA ALA A 131 -5.67 9.97 3.18
C ALA A 131 -5.87 9.41 4.58
N SER A 132 -5.56 10.18 5.62
CA SER A 132 -5.95 9.81 6.98
C SER A 132 -7.47 9.74 7.07
N GLY A 133 -8.00 8.60 7.54
CA GLY A 133 -9.41 8.50 7.91
C GLY A 133 -9.66 9.35 9.15
N ASP A 134 -10.53 10.35 9.06
CA ASP A 134 -11.11 10.98 10.24
C ASP A 134 -12.07 9.96 10.87
N SER A 135 -11.87 9.67 12.16
CA SER A 135 -12.93 9.18 13.05
C SER A 135 -13.95 10.28 13.30
#